data_AF-A0AAX3WK67-F1
#
_entry.id   AF-A0AAX3WK67-F1
#
_cell.length_a   1.000
_cell.length_b   1.000
_cell.length_c   1.000
_cell.angle_alpha   90.00
_cell.angle_beta   90.00
_cell.angle_gamma   90.00
#
_symmetry.space_group_name_H-M   'P 1'
#
loop_
_entity.id
_entity.type
_entity.pdbx_description
1 polymer ?
#
loop_
_entity_poly.entity_id
_entity_poly.type
_entity_poly.pdbx_seq_one_letter_code
_entity_poly.pdbx_strand_id
1 'polypeptide(L)'
;MPGRTSQTAADGVLRSVVADALASALIVLAILLLVFGGTALARPKLTYAAGKVVGLSNLSTDEGCLPATLAGRVVKRAFGRDGLSLESVIVEEKTGQRSFINVEDGYRNLDAATNGAVKHSLETLLSVGKSVSLRVLGCGAAARTLTLDAVRPL
;
A
#
# COMPACT_ATOMS: atom_id res chain seq x y z
N MET A 1 38.60 50.10 34.56
CA MET A 1 38.48 48.80 33.89
C MET A 1 37.08 48.65 33.29
N PRO A 2 36.83 49.03 32.02
CA PRO A 2 35.59 48.73 31.33
C PRO A 2 35.80 47.52 30.41
N GLY A 3 35.21 46.37 30.71
CA GLY A 3 35.41 45.19 29.85
C GLY A 3 34.49 44.01 30.10
N ARG A 4 33.66 44.04 31.16
CA ARG A 4 32.91 42.85 31.61
C ARG A 4 31.43 42.84 31.18
N THR A 5 30.87 43.96 30.75
CA THR A 5 29.44 44.07 30.35
C THR A 5 29.20 43.78 28.86
N SER A 6 30.23 43.91 28.01
CA SER A 6 30.08 43.68 26.57
C SER A 6 30.11 42.20 26.17
N GLN A 7 30.80 41.35 26.97
CA GLN A 7 30.95 39.92 26.68
C GLN A 7 29.66 39.14 26.96
N THR A 8 28.94 39.44 28.04
CA THR A 8 27.69 38.74 28.40
C THR A 8 26.53 39.02 27.45
N ALA A 9 26.46 40.22 26.85
CA ALA A 9 25.47 40.54 25.82
C ALA A 9 25.77 39.83 24.49
N ALA A 10 27.05 39.75 24.10
CA ALA A 10 27.49 39.04 22.90
C ALA A 10 27.24 37.53 23.01
N ASP A 11 27.50 36.93 24.17
CA ASP A 11 27.23 35.51 24.44
C ASP A 11 25.73 35.18 24.41
N GLY A 12 24.86 36.10 24.85
CA GLY A 12 23.41 35.94 24.78
C GLY A 12 22.86 35.97 23.35
N VAL A 13 23.37 36.89 22.52
CA VAL A 13 23.00 37.01 21.10
C VAL A 13 23.52 35.83 20.28
N LEU A 14 24.75 35.36 20.55
CA LEU A 14 25.30 34.17 19.89
C LEU A 14 24.47 32.92 20.22
N ARG A 15 24.02 32.77 21.47
CA ARG A 15 23.15 31.65 21.88
C ARG A 15 21.77 31.70 21.22
N SER A 16 21.16 32.87 21.09
CA SER A 16 19.85 33.00 20.42
C SER A 16 19.94 32.71 18.93
N VAL A 17 20.97 33.24 18.25
CA VAL A 17 21.19 33.00 16.81
C VAL A 17 21.46 31.52 16.51
N VAL A 18 22.23 30.84 17.36
CA VAL A 18 22.49 29.40 17.22
C VAL A 18 21.23 28.57 17.48
N ALA A 19 20.40 28.96 18.46
CA ALA A 19 19.13 28.29 18.74
C ALA A 19 18.12 28.46 17.59
N ASP A 20 18.01 29.67 17.02
CA ASP A 20 17.13 29.95 15.89
C ASP A 20 17.60 29.24 14.61
N ALA A 21 18.92 29.15 14.39
CA ALA A 21 19.49 28.40 13.27
C ALA A 21 19.22 26.88 13.41
N LEU A 22 19.33 26.32 14.62
CA LEU A 22 19.00 24.92 14.90
C LEU A 22 17.51 24.64 14.73
N ALA A 23 16.64 25.53 15.23
CA ALA A 23 15.20 25.41 15.07
C ALA A 23 14.80 25.46 13.58
N SER A 24 15.38 26.41 12.83
CA SER A 24 15.15 26.54 11.39
C SER A 24 15.64 25.30 10.63
N ALA A 25 16.82 24.77 10.97
CA ALA A 25 17.35 23.55 10.35
C ALA A 25 16.47 22.32 10.65
N LEU A 26 15.93 22.20 11.87
CA LEU A 26 15.01 21.12 12.23
C LEU A 26 13.67 21.21 11.49
N ILE A 27 13.14 22.42 11.29
CA ILE A 27 11.91 22.64 10.52
C ILE A 27 12.14 22.27 9.06
N VAL A 28 13.24 22.71 8.45
CA VAL A 28 13.59 22.36 7.06
C VAL A 28 13.80 20.85 6.92
N LEU A 29 14.46 20.19 7.88
CA LEU A 29 14.64 18.75 7.90
C LEU A 29 13.29 18.01 8.02
N ALA A 30 12.38 18.48 8.87
CA ALA A 30 11.04 17.90 9.00
C ALA A 30 10.23 18.02 7.69
N ILE A 31 10.31 19.17 7.01
CA ILE A 31 9.69 19.38 5.69
C ILE A 31 10.33 18.45 4.65
N LEU A 32 11.66 18.32 4.64
CA LEU A 32 12.36 17.41 3.73
C LEU A 32 11.99 15.94 4.00
N LEU A 33 11.85 15.52 5.25
CA LEU A 33 11.41 14.17 5.60
C LEU A 33 9.96 13.89 5.17
N LEU A 34 9.09 14.91 5.17
CA LEU A 34 7.72 14.79 4.65
C LEU A 34 7.68 14.74 3.11
N VAL A 35 8.59 15.45 2.42
CA VAL A 35 8.63 15.51 0.94
C VAL A 35 9.36 14.30 0.34
N PHE A 36 10.43 13.85 0.98
CA PHE A 36 11.30 12.77 0.48
C PHE A 36 11.15 11.45 1.25
N GLY A 37 10.29 11.40 2.26
CA GLY A 37 9.87 10.16 2.91
C GLY A 37 8.98 9.32 2.00
N GLY A 38 9.50 8.95 0.83
CA GLY A 38 8.84 8.03 -0.08
C GLY A 38 8.59 6.71 0.64
N THR A 39 7.32 6.39 0.79
CA THR A 39 6.85 5.05 1.13
C THR A 39 7.39 4.07 0.09
N ALA A 40 8.27 3.17 0.53
CA ALA A 40 8.69 2.07 -0.31
C ALA A 40 7.46 1.19 -0.57
N LEU A 41 6.92 1.23 -1.80
CA LEU A 41 5.81 0.36 -2.21
C LEU A 41 6.17 -1.08 -1.88
N ALA A 42 5.36 -1.71 -1.03
CA ALA A 42 5.59 -3.07 -0.60
C ALA A 42 5.45 -4.00 -1.81
N ARG A 43 6.49 -4.79 -2.10
CA ARG A 43 6.45 -5.73 -3.23
C ARG A 43 5.43 -6.85 -2.97
N PRO A 44 4.77 -7.37 -4.01
CA PRO A 44 3.88 -8.53 -3.90
C PRO A 44 4.58 -9.70 -3.22
N LYS A 45 3.87 -10.33 -2.29
CA LYS A 45 4.37 -11.44 -1.49
C LYS A 45 3.51 -12.69 -1.68
N LEU A 46 4.15 -13.78 -2.11
CA LEU A 46 3.52 -15.09 -2.21
C LEU A 46 3.72 -15.88 -0.91
N THR A 47 2.64 -16.51 -0.43
CA THR A 47 2.66 -17.41 0.73
C THR A 47 2.45 -18.84 0.25
N TYR A 48 3.28 -19.77 0.73
CA TYR A 48 3.28 -21.16 0.30
C TYR A 48 2.90 -22.11 1.44
N ALA A 49 2.17 -23.17 1.11
CA ALA A 49 1.98 -24.33 1.97
C ALA A 49 2.02 -25.60 1.10
N ALA A 50 2.79 -26.60 1.55
CA ALA A 50 2.99 -27.86 0.82
C ALA A 50 3.37 -27.66 -0.67
N GLY A 51 4.24 -26.68 -0.94
CA GLY A 51 4.69 -26.36 -2.31
C GLY A 51 3.66 -25.65 -3.20
N LYS A 52 2.49 -25.30 -2.67
CA LYS A 52 1.44 -24.57 -3.40
C LYS A 52 1.28 -23.16 -2.85
N VAL A 53 0.96 -22.21 -3.74
CA VAL A 53 0.60 -20.86 -3.32
C VAL A 53 -0.76 -20.89 -2.63
N VAL A 54 -0.80 -20.45 -1.37
CA VAL A 54 -2.00 -20.36 -0.53
C VAL A 54 -2.30 -18.94 -0.09
N GLY A 55 -1.55 -17.96 -0.59
CA GLY A 55 -1.84 -16.57 -0.31
C GLY A 55 -1.00 -15.63 -1.15
N LEU A 56 -1.53 -14.44 -1.35
CA LEU A 56 -0.90 -13.35 -2.06
C LEU A 56 -1.26 -12.06 -1.34
N SER A 57 -0.29 -11.17 -1.10
CA SER A 57 -0.50 -9.89 -0.41
C SER A 57 0.39 -8.80 -0.98
N ASN A 58 0.17 -7.55 -0.55
CA ASN A 58 0.87 -6.35 -1.03
C ASN A 58 0.65 -6.16 -2.53
N LEU A 59 -0.61 -6.27 -2.96
CA LEU A 59 -0.98 -6.16 -4.38
C LEU A 59 -1.37 -4.75 -4.79
N SER A 60 -1.89 -3.97 -3.85
CA SER A 60 -2.32 -2.60 -4.10
C SER A 60 -1.19 -1.62 -3.78
N THR A 61 -1.08 -0.59 -4.61
CA THR A 61 -0.19 0.55 -4.44
C THR A 61 -0.92 1.78 -3.90
N ASP A 62 -2.23 1.68 -3.69
CA ASP A 62 -3.07 2.75 -3.16
C ASP A 62 -2.69 3.12 -1.72
N GLU A 63 -2.43 4.41 -1.49
CA GLU A 63 -2.11 4.96 -0.17
C GLU A 63 -3.26 5.79 0.39
N GLY A 64 -3.35 5.85 1.73
CA GLY A 64 -4.39 6.64 2.41
C GLY A 64 -5.81 6.07 2.29
N CYS A 65 -5.97 4.86 1.74
CA CYS A 65 -7.25 4.16 1.64
C CYS A 65 -7.59 3.37 2.91
N LEU A 66 -8.89 3.12 3.10
CA LEU A 66 -9.39 2.41 4.28
C LEU A 66 -9.31 0.89 4.08
N PRO A 67 -8.57 0.14 4.91
CA PRO A 67 -8.50 -1.30 4.79
C PRO A 67 -9.78 -1.97 5.28
N ALA A 68 -10.23 -2.99 4.54
CA ALA A 68 -11.34 -3.85 4.93
C ALA A 68 -11.02 -5.32 4.62
N THR A 69 -11.71 -6.23 5.30
CA THR A 69 -11.63 -7.67 5.03
C THR A 69 -12.97 -8.15 4.50
N LEU A 70 -12.94 -8.94 3.43
CA LEU A 70 -14.10 -9.56 2.81
C LEU A 70 -13.92 -11.08 2.81
N ALA A 71 -15.01 -11.83 2.94
CA ALA A 71 -14.99 -13.28 2.82
C ALA A 71 -16.21 -13.76 2.01
N GLY A 72 -15.97 -14.54 0.97
CA GLY A 72 -17.05 -14.96 0.10
C GLY A 72 -16.61 -15.88 -1.03
N ARG A 73 -17.52 -16.14 -1.96
CA ARG A 73 -17.27 -16.96 -3.15
C ARG A 73 -17.01 -16.06 -4.36
N VAL A 74 -16.00 -16.38 -5.16
CA VAL A 74 -15.79 -15.69 -6.44
C VAL A 74 -16.87 -16.11 -7.42
N VAL A 75 -17.67 -15.15 -7.91
CA VAL A 75 -18.79 -15.40 -8.83
C VAL A 75 -18.52 -14.90 -10.24
N LYS A 76 -17.61 -13.94 -10.41
CA LYS A 76 -17.21 -13.43 -11.73
C LYS A 76 -15.77 -12.95 -11.71
N ARG A 77 -15.14 -12.98 -12.88
CA ARG A 77 -13.84 -12.38 -13.17
C ARG A 77 -13.91 -11.59 -14.46
N ALA A 78 -13.11 -10.53 -14.57
CA ALA A 78 -12.85 -9.86 -15.84
C ALA A 78 -11.33 -9.81 -16.07
N PHE A 79 -10.95 -10.12 -17.30
CA PHE A 79 -9.59 -9.96 -17.78
C PHE A 79 -9.53 -8.72 -18.66
N GLY A 80 -8.34 -8.12 -18.71
CA GLY A 80 -8.10 -6.97 -19.57
C GLY A 80 -8.17 -7.29 -21.05
N ARG A 81 -8.00 -6.26 -21.87
CA ARG A 81 -8.07 -6.38 -23.33
C ARG A 81 -7.04 -7.34 -23.92
N ASP A 82 -5.92 -7.53 -23.22
CA ASP A 82 -4.91 -8.52 -23.57
C ASP A 82 -5.38 -9.97 -23.35
N GLY A 83 -6.45 -10.17 -22.57
CA GLY A 83 -6.92 -11.49 -22.14
C GLY A 83 -5.94 -12.21 -21.19
N LEU A 84 -4.90 -11.52 -20.75
CA LEU A 84 -3.77 -12.09 -20.04
C LEU A 84 -3.77 -11.69 -18.57
N SER A 85 -4.41 -10.60 -18.17
CA SER A 85 -4.31 -10.11 -16.79
C SER A 85 -5.68 -9.93 -16.19
N LEU A 86 -5.83 -10.38 -14.95
CA LEU A 86 -7.04 -10.19 -14.18
C LEU A 86 -7.17 -8.72 -13.80
N GLU A 87 -8.24 -8.05 -14.23
CA GLU A 87 -8.49 -6.64 -13.91
C GLU A 87 -9.51 -6.49 -12.77
N SER A 88 -10.41 -7.45 -12.62
CA SER A 88 -11.42 -7.40 -11.56
C SER A 88 -12.02 -8.75 -11.23
N VAL A 89 -12.58 -8.84 -10.02
CA VAL A 89 -13.38 -9.96 -9.55
C VAL A 89 -14.65 -9.48 -8.88
N ILE A 90 -15.69 -10.31 -8.92
CA ILE A 90 -16.89 -10.13 -8.10
C ILE A 90 -16.92 -11.26 -7.08
N VAL A 91 -17.03 -10.89 -5.81
CA VAL A 91 -17.18 -11.82 -4.69
C VAL A 91 -18.58 -11.68 -4.11
N GLU A 92 -19.24 -12.82 -3.90
CA GLU A 92 -20.51 -12.94 -3.23
C GLU A 92 -20.30 -13.41 -1.79
N GLU A 93 -20.71 -12.58 -0.83
CA GLU A 93 -20.68 -12.90 0.59
C GLU A 93 -21.83 -13.83 0.97
N LYS A 94 -21.77 -14.43 2.17
CA LYS A 94 -22.85 -15.32 2.66
C LYS A 94 -24.21 -14.65 2.75
N THR A 95 -24.25 -13.32 2.87
CA THR A 95 -25.47 -12.50 2.88
C THR A 95 -26.12 -12.37 1.50
N GLY A 96 -25.45 -12.83 0.43
CA GLY A 96 -25.86 -12.59 -0.96
C GLY A 96 -25.38 -11.25 -1.52
N GLN A 97 -24.73 -10.41 -0.70
CA GLN A 97 -24.14 -9.16 -1.17
C GLN A 97 -22.98 -9.45 -2.13
N ARG A 98 -22.92 -8.67 -3.22
CA ARG A 98 -21.86 -8.78 -4.23
C ARG A 98 -21.00 -7.54 -4.24
N SER A 99 -19.70 -7.74 -4.14
CA SER A 99 -18.71 -6.69 -4.13
C SER A 99 -17.83 -6.80 -5.36
N PHE A 100 -17.72 -5.70 -6.11
CA PHE A 100 -16.81 -5.56 -7.23
C PHE A 100 -15.45 -5.10 -6.71
N ILE A 101 -14.39 -5.80 -7.07
CA ILE A 101 -13.04 -5.59 -6.55
C ILE A 101 -12.10 -5.44 -7.74
N ASN A 102 -11.42 -4.30 -7.81
CA ASN A 102 -10.39 -4.03 -8.80
C ASN A 102 -9.11 -4.79 -8.43
N VAL A 103 -8.39 -5.25 -9.45
CA VAL A 103 -7.06 -5.84 -9.32
C VAL A 103 -6.11 -4.89 -10.02
N GLU A 104 -5.25 -4.24 -9.25
CA GLU A 104 -4.19 -3.38 -9.79
C GLU A 104 -3.16 -4.22 -10.56
N ASP A 105 -2.54 -3.57 -11.53
CA ASP A 105 -1.55 -4.18 -12.40
C ASP A 105 -0.11 -3.82 -12.02
N GLY A 106 0.12 -3.29 -10.81
CA GLY A 106 1.46 -2.90 -10.32
C GLY A 106 2.50 -4.02 -10.38
N TYR A 107 2.07 -5.29 -10.36
CA TYR A 107 2.95 -6.45 -10.54
C TYR A 107 3.51 -6.62 -11.96
N ARG A 108 2.97 -5.90 -12.96
CA ARG A 108 3.42 -5.98 -14.36
C ARG A 108 4.83 -5.42 -14.57
N ASN A 109 5.24 -4.47 -13.73
CA ASN A 109 6.55 -3.82 -13.80
C ASN A 109 7.67 -4.60 -13.08
N LEU A 110 7.33 -5.76 -12.50
CA LEU A 110 8.30 -6.64 -11.85
C LEU A 110 9.06 -7.46 -12.88
N ASP A 111 10.11 -8.15 -12.42
CA ASP A 111 10.80 -9.13 -13.26
C ASP A 111 9.83 -10.22 -13.76
N ALA A 112 10.14 -10.80 -14.92
CA ALA A 112 9.24 -11.72 -15.61
C ALA A 112 8.84 -12.94 -14.77
N ALA A 113 9.74 -13.45 -13.91
CA ALA A 113 9.45 -14.59 -13.07
C ALA A 113 8.46 -14.22 -11.95
N THR A 114 8.69 -13.10 -11.27
CA THR A 114 7.77 -12.61 -10.22
C THR A 114 6.41 -12.25 -10.81
N ASN A 115 6.37 -11.53 -11.94
CA ASN A 115 5.12 -11.20 -12.63
C ASN A 115 4.33 -12.47 -13.00
N GLY A 116 4.99 -13.45 -13.63
CA GLY A 116 4.37 -14.73 -13.98
C GLY A 116 3.81 -15.48 -12.77
N ALA A 117 4.55 -15.51 -11.66
CA ALA A 117 4.12 -16.15 -10.42
C ALA A 117 2.90 -15.46 -9.79
N VAL A 118 2.90 -14.12 -9.71
CA VAL A 118 1.79 -13.32 -9.17
C VAL A 118 0.54 -13.52 -10.02
N LYS A 119 0.66 -13.38 -11.35
CA LYS A 119 -0.42 -13.58 -12.30
C LYS A 119 -1.05 -14.97 -12.16
N HIS A 120 -0.24 -16.03 -12.23
CA HIS A 120 -0.73 -17.40 -12.12
C HIS A 120 -1.42 -17.67 -10.78
N SER A 121 -0.90 -17.07 -9.70
CA SER A 121 -1.47 -17.18 -8.36
C SER A 121 -2.83 -16.48 -8.25
N LEU A 122 -2.98 -15.27 -8.81
CA LEU A 122 -4.25 -14.56 -8.89
C LEU A 122 -5.30 -15.37 -9.65
N GLU A 123 -4.94 -15.89 -10.82
CA GLU A 123 -5.82 -16.70 -11.65
C GLU A 123 -6.27 -18.00 -10.96
N THR A 124 -5.40 -18.60 -10.15
CA THR A 124 -5.69 -19.85 -9.44
C THR A 124 -6.54 -19.59 -8.20
N LEU A 125 -6.11 -18.68 -7.33
CA LEU A 125 -6.77 -18.38 -6.05
C LEU A 125 -8.14 -17.76 -6.26
N LEU A 126 -8.30 -16.90 -7.27
CA LEU A 126 -9.56 -16.21 -7.58
C LEU A 126 -10.38 -16.95 -8.64
N SER A 127 -10.18 -18.25 -8.85
CA SER A 127 -11.01 -19.01 -9.78
C SER A 127 -12.49 -18.98 -9.37
N VAL A 128 -13.38 -18.86 -10.36
CA VAL A 128 -14.83 -18.80 -10.13
C VAL A 128 -15.27 -20.06 -9.38
N GLY A 129 -16.09 -19.87 -8.33
CA GLY A 129 -16.55 -20.93 -7.43
C GLY A 129 -15.69 -21.14 -6.20
N LYS A 130 -14.46 -20.59 -6.13
CA LYS A 130 -13.63 -20.66 -4.93
C LYS A 130 -14.14 -19.76 -3.82
N SER A 131 -14.05 -20.26 -2.59
CA SER A 131 -14.24 -19.48 -1.37
C SER A 131 -12.91 -18.84 -0.97
N VAL A 132 -12.91 -17.53 -0.78
CA VAL A 132 -11.70 -16.73 -0.53
C VAL A 132 -11.93 -15.72 0.60
N SER A 133 -10.86 -15.42 1.32
CA SER A 133 -10.75 -14.30 2.25
C SER A 133 -9.83 -13.26 1.62
N LEU A 134 -10.35 -12.04 1.46
CA LEU A 134 -9.67 -10.94 0.80
C LEU A 134 -9.40 -9.83 1.81
N ARG A 135 -8.25 -9.17 1.66
CA ARG A 135 -8.05 -7.82 2.14
C ARG A 135 -8.21 -6.88 0.97
N VAL A 136 -9.02 -5.85 1.14
CA VAL A 136 -9.26 -4.82 0.14
C VAL A 136 -8.97 -3.44 0.72
N LEU A 137 -8.59 -2.51 -0.14
CA LEU A 137 -8.47 -1.10 0.18
C LEU A 137 -9.65 -0.35 -0.43
N GLY A 138 -10.39 0.36 0.42
CA GLY A 138 -11.52 1.19 0.05
C GLY A 138 -11.05 2.62 -0.18
N CYS A 139 -10.99 3.03 -1.46
CA CYS A 139 -10.54 4.35 -1.89
C CYS A 139 -11.71 5.24 -2.33
N GLY A 140 -11.52 6.56 -2.25
CA GLY A 140 -12.51 7.57 -2.62
C GLY A 140 -13.59 7.81 -1.56
N ALA A 141 -14.52 8.73 -1.86
CA ALA A 141 -15.60 9.10 -0.95
C ALA A 141 -16.46 7.87 -0.63
N ALA A 142 -16.58 7.55 0.67
CA ALA A 142 -17.30 6.38 1.17
C ALA A 142 -16.79 5.02 0.62
N ALA A 143 -15.49 4.89 0.32
CA ALA A 143 -14.87 3.63 -0.09
C ALA A 143 -15.54 2.96 -1.31
N ARG A 144 -16.00 3.79 -2.26
CA ARG A 144 -16.72 3.32 -3.47
C ARG A 144 -15.84 2.48 -4.40
N THR A 145 -14.53 2.66 -4.34
CA THR A 145 -13.58 1.86 -5.10
C THR A 145 -12.94 0.86 -4.16
N LEU A 146 -13.14 -0.43 -4.40
CA LEU A 146 -12.45 -1.49 -3.67
C LEU A 146 -11.31 -2.03 -4.54
N THR A 147 -10.11 -2.04 -4.00
CA THR A 147 -8.91 -2.56 -4.65
C THR A 147 -8.38 -3.76 -3.88
N LEU A 148 -7.99 -4.83 -4.58
CA LEU A 148 -7.46 -6.04 -3.97
C LEU A 148 -6.04 -5.78 -3.42
N ASP A 149 -5.85 -5.97 -2.12
CA ASP A 149 -4.52 -5.97 -1.50
C ASP A 149 -4.01 -7.38 -1.20
N ALA A 150 -4.88 -8.27 -0.71
CA ALA A 150 -4.51 -9.64 -0.40
C ALA A 150 -5.63 -10.65 -0.66
N VAL A 151 -5.25 -11.89 -0.96
CA VAL A 151 -6.15 -13.04 -1.15
C VAL A 151 -5.56 -14.29 -0.51
N ARG A 152 -6.42 -15.09 0.12
CA ARG A 152 -6.13 -16.47 0.56
C ARG A 152 -7.39 -17.34 0.47
N PRO A 153 -7.25 -18.67 0.34
CA PRO A 153 -8.37 -19.60 0.48
C PRO A 153 -9.02 -19.48 1.86
N LEU A 154 -10.34 -19.73 1.90
CA LEU A 154 -11.08 -19.97 3.14
C LEU A 154 -10.99 -21.44 3.59
#